data_AF-A0A369LDH6-F1
#
_entry.id   AF-A0A369LDH6-F1
#
_cell.length_a   1.000
_cell.length_b   1.000
_cell.length_c   1.000
_cell.angle_alpha   90.00
_cell.angle_beta   90.00
_cell.angle_gamma   90.00
#
_symmetry.space_group_name_H-M   'P 1'
#
loop_
_entity.id
_entity.type
_entity.pdbx_description
1 polymer ?
#
loop_
_entity_poly.entity_id
_entity_poly.type
_entity_poly.pdbx_seq_one_letter_code
_entity_poly.pdbx_strand_id
1 'polypeptide(L)'
;MAVLKQPYTGVRGMRYQFMLDNLPEQVAELKASGETESYLEQIETAYRNRISELTPGCMKSCGATPELRSSDLPSFIKKANSAEAMATEIAIKEIIEAM
;
A
#
# COMPACT_ATOMS: atom_id res chain seq x y z
N MET A 1 -22.69 12.35 -18.01
CA MET A 1 -22.05 11.09 -17.60
C MET A 1 -22.14 11.00 -16.10
N ALA A 2 -22.81 9.99 -15.56
CA ALA A 2 -22.79 9.76 -14.12
C ALA A 2 -21.37 9.33 -13.76
N VAL A 3 -20.66 10.14 -12.96
CA VAL A 3 -19.41 9.71 -12.33
C VAL A 3 -19.82 8.60 -11.38
N LEU A 4 -19.67 7.34 -11.82
CA LEU A 4 -19.81 6.20 -10.93
C LEU A 4 -18.79 6.40 -9.82
N LYS A 5 -19.27 6.71 -8.60
CA LYS A 5 -18.42 6.78 -7.41
C LYS A 5 -17.63 5.49 -7.36
N GLN A 6 -16.30 5.59 -7.25
CA GLN A 6 -15.46 4.42 -7.05
C GLN A 6 -15.99 3.62 -5.83
N PRO A 7 -16.29 2.32 -5.97
CA PRO A 7 -16.91 1.55 -4.90
C PRO A 7 -15.89 1.10 -3.83
N TYR A 8 -14.60 1.23 -4.12
CA TYR A 8 -13.50 0.75 -3.30
C TYR A 8 -12.87 1.86 -2.47
N THR A 9 -12.32 1.48 -1.32
CA THR A 9 -11.60 2.38 -0.40
C THR A 9 -10.23 1.78 -0.04
N GLY A 10 -9.39 2.58 0.64
CA GLY A 10 -8.06 2.14 1.05
C GLY A 10 -7.19 1.70 -0.14
N VAL A 11 -6.41 0.63 0.05
CA VAL A 11 -5.48 0.10 -0.95
C VAL A 11 -6.21 -0.36 -2.22
N ARG A 12 -7.36 -1.01 -2.08
CA ARG A 12 -8.19 -1.42 -3.22
C ARG A 12 -8.66 -0.22 -4.04
N GLY A 13 -9.10 0.84 -3.36
CA GLY A 13 -9.47 2.11 -3.99
C GLY A 13 -8.31 2.75 -4.75
N MET A 14 -7.13 2.82 -4.12
CA MET A 14 -5.93 3.37 -4.75
C MET A 14 -5.55 2.61 -6.03
N ARG A 15 -5.50 1.26 -5.99
CA ARG A 15 -5.21 0.46 -7.20
C ARG A 15 -6.28 0.62 -8.26
N TYR A 16 -7.55 0.52 -7.88
CA TYR A 16 -8.63 0.62 -8.85
C TYR A 16 -8.65 1.99 -9.53
N GLN A 17 -8.41 3.07 -8.79
CA GLN A 17 -8.29 4.41 -9.34
C GLN A 17 -7.07 4.54 -10.28
N PHE A 18 -5.90 4.04 -9.86
CA PHE A 18 -4.71 4.01 -10.72
C PHE A 18 -4.98 3.29 -12.04
N MET A 19 -5.67 2.15 -11.99
CA MET A 19 -6.03 1.40 -13.20
C MET A 19 -7.06 2.13 -14.06
N LEU A 20 -8.03 2.84 -13.47
CA LEU A 20 -8.96 3.68 -14.25
C LEU A 20 -8.21 4.77 -15.03
N ASP A 21 -7.19 5.37 -14.42
CA ASP A 21 -6.46 6.48 -15.00
C ASP A 21 -5.41 6.03 -16.02
N ASN A 22 -4.80 4.86 -15.82
CA ASN A 22 -3.62 4.42 -16.60
C ASN A 22 -3.83 3.11 -17.38
N LEU A 23 -4.74 2.23 -16.94
CA LEU A 23 -4.96 0.88 -17.48
C LEU A 23 -6.46 0.59 -17.73
N PRO A 24 -7.20 1.45 -18.45
CA PRO A 24 -8.66 1.35 -18.56
C PRO A 24 -9.14 0.06 -19.23
N GLU A 25 -8.34 -0.51 -20.15
CA GLU A 25 -8.62 -1.79 -20.80
C GLU A 25 -8.64 -2.95 -19.80
N GLN A 26 -7.65 -3.00 -18.90
CA GLN A 26 -7.59 -4.02 -17.84
C GLN A 26 -8.79 -3.91 -16.89
N VAL A 27 -9.25 -2.69 -16.59
CA VAL A 27 -10.48 -2.49 -15.81
C VAL A 27 -11.71 -3.03 -16.55
N ALA A 28 -11.79 -2.83 -17.87
CA ALA A 28 -12.90 -3.34 -18.67
C ALA A 28 -12.91 -4.88 -18.69
N GLU A 29 -11.75 -5.51 -18.87
CA GLU A 29 -11.58 -6.96 -18.85
C GLU A 29 -11.98 -7.57 -17.50
N LEU A 30 -11.45 -7.04 -16.39
CA LEU A 30 -11.78 -7.53 -15.04
C LEU A 30 -13.26 -7.35 -14.68
N LYS A 31 -13.92 -6.33 -15.23
CA LYS A 31 -15.37 -6.16 -15.09
C LYS A 31 -16.14 -7.16 -15.92
N ALA A 32 -15.70 -7.43 -17.15
CA ALA A 32 -16.34 -8.39 -18.03
C ALA A 32 -16.19 -9.82 -17.51
N SER A 33 -15.04 -10.16 -16.91
CA SER A 33 -14.79 -11.48 -16.30
C SER A 33 -15.45 -11.65 -14.92
N GLY A 34 -15.78 -10.54 -14.25
CA GLY A 34 -16.32 -10.55 -12.88
C GLY A 34 -15.26 -10.79 -11.80
N GLU A 35 -13.97 -10.75 -12.14
CA GLU A 35 -12.86 -11.07 -11.24
C GLU A 35 -12.29 -9.86 -10.48
N THR A 36 -12.90 -8.69 -10.65
CA THR A 36 -12.43 -7.43 -10.04
C THR A 36 -12.20 -7.55 -8.53
N GLU A 37 -13.11 -8.19 -7.79
CA GLU A 37 -12.95 -8.37 -6.34
C GLU A 37 -11.74 -9.23 -5.97
N SER A 38 -11.58 -10.38 -6.63
CA SER A 38 -10.48 -11.31 -6.35
C SER A 38 -9.13 -10.67 -6.70
N TYR A 39 -9.07 -9.94 -7.81
CA TYR A 39 -7.88 -9.19 -8.19
C TYR A 39 -7.51 -8.15 -7.13
N LEU A 40 -8.46 -7.32 -6.69
CA LEU A 40 -8.19 -6.28 -5.69
C LEU A 40 -7.84 -6.87 -4.31
N GLU A 41 -8.37 -8.04 -3.96
CA GLU A 41 -7.97 -8.78 -2.75
C GLU A 41 -6.53 -9.29 -2.84
N GLN A 42 -6.10 -9.79 -4.00
CA GLN A 42 -4.72 -10.20 -4.23
C GLN A 42 -3.76 -9.00 -4.10
N ILE A 43 -4.14 -7.85 -4.66
CA ILE A 43 -3.38 -6.59 -4.54
C ILE A 43 -3.26 -6.16 -3.08
N GLU A 44 -4.36 -6.16 -2.32
CA GLU A 44 -4.34 -5.79 -0.91
C GLU A 44 -3.45 -6.74 -0.09
N THR A 45 -3.50 -8.04 -0.39
CA THR A 45 -2.66 -9.05 0.26
C THR A 45 -1.19 -8.84 -0.07
N ALA A 46 -0.85 -8.63 -1.35
CA ALA A 46 0.50 -8.32 -1.79
C ALA A 46 1.05 -7.05 -1.12
N TYR A 47 0.22 -6.01 -1.04
CA TYR A 47 0.57 -4.77 -0.34
C TYR A 47 0.90 -5.01 1.13
N ARG A 48 0.04 -5.71 1.87
CA ARG A 48 0.26 -6.00 3.31
C ARG A 48 1.52 -6.83 3.55
N ASN A 49 1.74 -7.84 2.71
CA ASN A 49 2.95 -8.66 2.76
C ASN A 49 4.19 -7.78 2.53
N ARG A 50 4.12 -6.91 1.51
CA ARG A 50 5.24 -6.04 1.17
C ARG A 50 5.58 -5.05 2.27
N ILE A 51 4.58 -4.43 2.90
CA ILE A 51 4.79 -3.59 4.10
C ILE A 51 5.50 -4.38 5.20
N SER A 52 5.07 -5.62 5.45
CA SER A 52 5.64 -6.46 6.51
C SER A 52 7.11 -6.82 6.23
N GLU A 53 7.47 -7.03 4.97
CA GLU A 53 8.85 -7.24 4.54
C GLU A 53 9.74 -6.00 4.67
N LEU A 54 9.20 -4.83 4.31
CA LEU A 54 9.95 -3.57 4.29
C LEU A 54 10.15 -2.97 5.70
N THR A 55 9.15 -3.11 6.57
CA THR A 55 9.10 -2.42 7.88
C THR A 55 10.37 -2.65 8.71
N PRO A 56 10.90 -3.89 8.89
CA PRO A 56 12.13 -4.09 9.65
C PRO A 56 13.34 -3.34 9.08
N GLY A 57 13.49 -3.32 7.75
CA GLY A 57 14.55 -2.59 7.07
C GLY A 57 14.42 -1.07 7.24
N CYS A 58 13.20 -0.55 7.08
CA CYS A 58 12.89 0.86 7.30
C CYS A 58 13.12 1.28 8.77
N MET A 59 12.70 0.45 9.74
CA MET A 59 12.93 0.71 11.17
C MET A 59 14.42 0.82 11.50
N LYS A 60 15.22 -0.12 10.96
CA LYS A 60 16.68 -0.08 11.09
C LYS A 60 17.26 1.19 10.47
N SER A 61 16.81 1.57 9.27
CA SER A 61 17.27 2.78 8.57
C SER A 61 16.91 4.07 9.31
N CYS A 62 15.75 4.13 9.96
CA CYS A 62 15.34 5.29 10.77
C CYS A 62 16.00 5.34 12.16
N GLY A 63 16.70 4.28 12.57
CA GLY A 63 17.24 4.14 13.91
C GLY A 63 16.17 3.91 14.97
N ALA A 64 15.03 3.31 14.60
CA ALA A 64 14.01 2.87 15.54
C ALA A 64 14.44 1.55 16.19
N THR A 65 15.39 1.62 17.13
CA THR A 65 15.98 0.44 17.78
C THR A 65 15.30 0.10 19.11
N PRO A 66 15.43 -1.15 19.60
CA PRO A 66 14.92 -1.54 20.92
C PRO A 66 15.52 -0.71 22.06
N GLU A 67 16.80 -0.35 21.97
CA GLU A 67 17.48 0.46 22.98
C GLU A 67 16.85 1.85 23.06
N LEU A 68 16.58 2.48 21.91
CA LEU A 68 15.89 3.76 21.84
C LEU A 68 14.47 3.65 22.41
N ARG A 69 13.76 2.56 22.14
CA ARG A 69 12.42 2.31 22.69
C ARG A 69 12.44 2.32 24.22
N SER A 70 13.47 1.76 24.83
CA SER A 70 13.64 1.70 26.29
C SER A 70 14.09 3.02 26.92
N SER A 71 14.90 3.82 26.21
CA SER A 71 15.45 5.07 26.76
C SER A 71 14.60 6.31 26.46
N ASP A 72 14.00 6.39 25.27
CA ASP A 72 13.23 7.55 24.78
C ASP A 72 12.11 7.07 23.85
N LEU A 73 11.01 6.67 24.48
CA LEU A 73 9.82 6.18 23.78
C LEU A 73 9.24 7.21 22.79
N PRO A 74 9.11 8.51 23.12
CA PRO A 74 8.68 9.52 22.15
C PRO A 74 9.54 9.57 20.87
N SER A 75 10.87 9.59 21.00
CA SER A 75 11.77 9.60 19.84
C SER A 75 11.69 8.30 19.04
N PHE A 76 11.55 7.15 19.73
CA PHE A 76 11.31 5.87 19.07
C PHE A 76 10.04 5.89 18.23
N ILE A 77 8.90 6.33 18.80
CA ILE A 77 7.62 6.40 18.08
C ILE A 77 7.75 7.27 16.83
N LYS A 78 8.39 8.45 16.95
CA LYS A 78 8.59 9.34 15.81
C LYS A 78 9.35 8.64 14.68
N LYS A 79 10.42 7.91 15.01
CA LYS A 79 11.23 7.17 14.03
C LYS A 79 10.51 5.95 13.46
N ALA A 80 9.75 5.24 14.28
CA ALA A 80 8.92 4.13 13.83
C ALA A 80 7.86 4.60 12.83
N ASN A 81 7.19 5.73 13.10
CA ASN A 81 6.23 6.33 12.16
C ASN A 81 6.91 6.75 10.84
N SER A 82 8.13 7.27 10.88
CA SER A 82 8.91 7.54 9.66
C SER A 82 9.23 6.26 8.88
N ALA A 83 9.56 5.17 9.57
CA ALA A 83 9.79 3.87 8.95
C ALA A 83 8.52 3.32 8.28
N GLU A 84 7.38 3.42 8.95
CA GLU A 84 6.08 3.02 8.39
C GLU A 84 5.71 3.85 7.16
N ALA A 85 5.93 5.17 7.20
CA ALA A 85 5.68 6.05 6.05
C ALA A 85 6.56 5.66 4.84
N MET A 86 7.86 5.40 5.06
CA MET A 86 8.75 4.95 3.98
C MET A 86 8.32 3.59 3.41
N ALA A 87 7.99 2.62 4.26
CA ALA A 87 7.51 1.32 3.80
C ALA A 87 6.22 1.45 2.98
N THR A 88 5.31 2.32 3.41
CA THR A 88 4.07 2.65 2.71
C THR A 88 4.35 3.22 1.33
N GLU A 89 5.22 4.22 1.22
CA GLU A 89 5.56 4.84 -0.08
C GLU A 89 6.18 3.84 -1.06
N ILE A 90 7.07 2.97 -0.59
CA ILE A 90 7.69 1.94 -1.43
C ILE A 90 6.63 0.92 -1.88
N ALA A 91 5.79 0.42 -0.95
CA ALA A 91 4.76 -0.55 -1.29
C ALA A 91 3.70 0.02 -2.25
N ILE A 92 3.35 1.32 -2.15
CA ILE A 92 2.47 1.98 -3.12
C ILE A 92 3.11 1.93 -4.52
N LYS A 93 4.37 2.36 -4.65
CA LYS A 93 5.06 2.36 -5.94
C LYS A 93 5.16 0.96 -6.55
N GLU A 94 5.51 -0.03 -5.74
CA GLU A 94 5.77 -1.39 -6.23
C GLU A 94 4.48 -2.18 -6.53
N ILE A 95 3.42 -2.00 -5.75
CA ILE A 95 2.21 -2.84 -5.84
C ILE A 95 1.06 -2.12 -6.53
N ILE A 96 0.95 -0.80 -6.34
CA ILE A 96 -0.17 -0.01 -6.85
C ILE A 96 0.16 0.60 -8.20
N GLU A 97 1.40 1.05 -8.42
CA GLU A 97 1.78 1.81 -9.62
C GLU A 97 2.61 1.01 -10.64
N ALA A 98 3.32 -0.04 -10.24
CA ALA A 98 4.28 -0.75 -11.12
C ALA A 98 3.77 -2.05 -11.75
N MET A 99 2.62 -2.58 -11.30
CA MET A 99 1.97 -3.78 -11.86
C MET A 99 1.02 -3.44 -13.01
#